data_AF-A0A0R1LT25-F1
#
_entry.id   AF-A0A0R1LT25-F1
#
_cell.length_a   1.000
_cell.length_b   1.000
_cell.length_c   1.000
_cell.angle_alpha   90.00
_cell.angle_beta   90.00
_cell.angle_gamma   90.00
#
_symmetry.space_group_name_H-M   'P 1'
#
loop_
_entity.id
_entity.type
_entity.pdbx_description
1 polymer ?
#
loop_
_entity_poly.entity_id
_entity_poly.type
_entity_poly.pdbx_seq_one_letter_code
_entity_poly.pdbx_strand_id
1 'polypeptide(L)'
;MKWFRETQFARHYENTIDRMALFSAVSLPFGLLVALVKLVLGIAFGSAWLLLFGGYYLVLVLAKAFLLQRYSLERLERLSTLQLKRHLLLGQRIGGISYFLLSAVFTGICAWLYRSGVDVHYTKNVTLLIATIGFVKFISAVVGLIRTRHIDNAWVRLLKAFNVANGAVAIVLTQYALLEMQRSASASSSTGLFGMAVGCILMLVGVRLMLRRN
;
A
#
# COMPACT_ATOMS: atom_id res chain seq x y z
N MET A 1 26.14 -3.91 -30.63
CA MET A 1 24.91 -4.29 -29.87
C MET A 1 24.92 -3.98 -28.37
N LYS A 2 26.02 -3.53 -27.74
CA LYS A 2 26.03 -3.08 -26.31
C LYS A 2 25.58 -1.62 -26.12
N TRP A 3 25.93 -0.73 -27.05
CA TRP A 3 25.64 0.72 -26.99
C TRP A 3 24.15 1.12 -27.10
N PHE A 4 23.28 0.24 -27.59
CA PHE A 4 21.84 0.51 -27.69
C PHE A 4 21.07 0.17 -26.40
N ARG A 5 21.68 -0.62 -25.50
CA ARG A 5 21.09 -0.95 -24.19
C ARG A 5 21.36 0.15 -23.16
N GLU A 6 22.55 0.74 -23.15
CA GLU A 6 22.90 1.80 -22.18
C GLU A 6 22.14 3.10 -22.42
N THR A 7 21.85 3.44 -23.69
CA THR A 7 21.06 4.63 -24.06
C THR A 7 19.56 4.51 -23.71
N GLN A 8 19.01 3.29 -23.61
CA GLN A 8 17.65 3.04 -23.12
C GLN A 8 17.53 3.17 -21.58
N PHE A 9 18.61 2.85 -20.84
CA PHE A 9 18.68 3.07 -19.39
C PHE A 9 18.92 4.55 -19.03
N ALA A 10 19.66 5.30 -19.86
CA ALA A 10 19.88 6.73 -19.64
C ALA A 10 18.60 7.57 -19.85
N ARG A 11 17.76 7.21 -20.84
CA ARG A 11 16.41 7.81 -21.02
C ARG A 11 15.40 7.37 -19.96
N HIS A 12 15.74 6.39 -19.12
CA HIS A 12 14.91 5.82 -18.06
C HIS A 12 14.84 6.73 -16.81
N TYR A 13 15.73 7.72 -16.70
CA TYR A 13 15.89 8.54 -15.49
C TYR A 13 15.13 9.88 -15.54
N GLU A 14 14.66 10.32 -16.71
CA GLU A 14 13.99 11.63 -16.89
C GLU A 14 12.47 11.58 -16.71
N ASN A 15 11.81 10.44 -16.92
CA ASN A 15 10.36 10.35 -16.79
C ASN A 15 9.94 10.12 -15.33
N THR A 16 9.23 11.08 -14.75
CA THR A 16 8.71 11.01 -13.36
C THR A 16 7.84 9.77 -13.12
N ILE A 17 7.24 9.22 -14.19
CA ILE A 17 6.47 7.98 -14.20
C ILE A 17 7.37 6.77 -13.86
N ASP A 18 8.55 6.68 -14.47
CA ASP A 18 9.47 5.56 -14.27
C ASP A 18 10.11 5.60 -12.89
N ARG A 19 10.37 6.79 -12.34
CA ARG A 19 10.83 6.95 -10.96
C ARG A 19 9.79 6.45 -9.95
N MET A 20 8.50 6.67 -10.21
CA MET A 20 7.44 6.20 -9.32
C MET A 20 7.21 4.69 -9.44
N ALA A 21 7.37 4.13 -10.64
CA ALA A 21 7.38 2.69 -10.87
C ALA A 21 8.59 2.02 -10.18
N LEU A 22 9.79 2.59 -10.29
CA LEU A 22 11.01 2.14 -9.61
C LEU A 22 10.87 2.21 -8.08
N PHE A 23 10.38 3.32 -7.53
CA PHE A 23 10.15 3.43 -6.08
C PHE A 23 9.15 2.38 -5.60
N SER A 24 8.09 2.14 -6.37
CA SER A 24 7.10 1.10 -6.07
C SER A 24 7.71 -0.30 -6.17
N ALA A 25 8.57 -0.55 -7.17
CA ALA A 25 9.28 -1.82 -7.35
C ALA A 25 10.29 -2.09 -6.23
N VAL A 26 11.04 -1.08 -5.80
CA VAL A 26 11.96 -1.16 -4.64
C VAL A 26 11.18 -1.38 -3.34
N SER A 27 9.95 -0.86 -3.23
CA SER A 27 9.09 -1.08 -2.06
C SER A 27 8.51 -2.51 -1.98
N LEU A 28 8.51 -3.27 -3.08
CA LEU A 28 8.00 -4.66 -3.11
C LEU A 28 8.80 -5.63 -2.24
N PRO A 29 10.13 -5.80 -2.39
CA PRO A 29 10.89 -6.74 -1.57
C PRO A 29 10.84 -6.38 -0.09
N PHE A 30 10.88 -5.09 0.24
CA PHE A 30 10.74 -4.64 1.62
C PHE A 30 9.33 -4.94 2.18
N GLY A 31 8.28 -4.70 1.39
CA GLY A 31 6.91 -5.04 1.75
C GLY A 31 6.73 -6.55 1.96
N LEU A 32 7.33 -7.37 1.09
CA LEU A 32 7.30 -8.82 1.18
C LEU A 32 8.01 -9.32 2.45
N LEU A 33 9.20 -8.78 2.73
CA LEU A 33 9.96 -9.11 3.95
C LEU A 33 9.13 -8.79 5.20
N VAL A 34 8.53 -7.59 5.26
CA VAL A 34 7.66 -7.20 6.38
C VAL A 34 6.46 -8.14 6.51
N ALA A 35 5.84 -8.55 5.40
CA ALA A 35 4.72 -9.48 5.42
C ALA A 35 5.14 -10.86 5.96
N LEU A 36 6.25 -11.41 5.46
CA LEU A 36 6.78 -12.70 5.88
C LEU A 36 7.18 -12.71 7.35
N VAL A 37 7.90 -11.68 7.81
CA VAL A 37 8.26 -11.54 9.23
C VAL A 37 7.01 -11.52 10.10
N LYS A 38 5.97 -10.76 9.72
CA LYS A 38 4.72 -10.72 10.48
C LYS A 38 3.98 -12.05 10.49
N LEU A 39 3.95 -12.78 9.38
CA LEU A 39 3.32 -14.10 9.32
C LEU A 39 4.07 -15.12 10.18
N VAL A 40 5.41 -15.16 10.08
CA VAL A 40 6.24 -16.07 10.89
C VAL A 40 6.07 -15.77 12.37
N LEU A 41 6.18 -14.51 12.77
CA LEU A 41 5.95 -14.11 14.17
C LEU A 41 4.51 -14.37 14.61
N GLY A 42 3.53 -14.14 13.73
CA GLY A 42 2.13 -14.42 14.02
C GLY A 42 1.85 -15.89 14.28
N ILE A 43 2.47 -16.79 13.52
CA ILE A 43 2.38 -18.24 13.74
C ILE A 43 3.13 -18.62 15.03
N ALA A 44 4.37 -18.15 15.19
CA ALA A 44 5.23 -18.50 16.32
C ALA A 44 4.64 -18.06 17.67
N PHE A 45 4.01 -16.89 17.72
CA PHE A 45 3.42 -16.31 18.94
C PHE A 45 1.88 -16.48 19.02
N GLY A 46 1.25 -17.19 18.07
CA GLY A 46 -0.21 -17.35 18.03
C GLY A 46 -0.99 -16.03 17.92
N SER A 47 -0.38 -14.98 17.37
CA SER A 47 -0.95 -13.64 17.35
C SER A 47 -1.81 -13.41 16.11
N ALA A 48 -3.13 -13.46 16.29
CA ALA A 48 -4.10 -13.14 15.23
C ALA A 48 -3.88 -11.73 14.64
N TRP A 49 -3.48 -10.76 15.48
CA TRP A 49 -3.12 -9.41 15.03
C TRP A 49 -1.98 -9.41 14.00
N LEU A 50 -0.88 -10.10 14.31
CA LEU A 50 0.27 -10.20 13.41
C LEU A 50 -0.07 -10.98 12.13
N LEU A 51 -0.88 -12.04 12.24
CA LEU A 51 -1.34 -12.82 11.09
C LEU A 51 -2.23 -12.00 10.15
N LEU A 52 -3.22 -11.28 10.68
CA LEU A 52 -4.13 -10.44 9.89
C LEU A 52 -3.37 -9.35 9.14
N PHE A 53 -2.46 -8.65 9.82
CA PHE A 53 -1.63 -7.65 9.14
C PHE A 53 -0.59 -8.29 8.20
N GLY A 54 -0.01 -9.44 8.54
CA GLY A 54 0.89 -10.17 7.65
C GLY A 54 0.20 -10.53 6.33
N GLY A 55 -1.00 -11.10 6.41
CA GLY A 55 -1.83 -11.43 5.25
C GLY A 55 -2.24 -10.20 4.46
N TYR A 56 -2.68 -9.13 5.13
CA TYR A 56 -3.00 -7.86 4.48
C TYR A 56 -1.82 -7.31 3.67
N TYR A 57 -0.63 -7.25 4.27
CA TYR A 57 0.57 -6.76 3.61
C TYR A 57 1.00 -7.68 2.45
N LEU A 58 0.82 -8.99 2.56
CA LEU A 58 1.08 -9.94 1.49
C LEU A 58 0.20 -9.66 0.27
N VAL A 59 -1.12 -9.53 0.47
CA VAL A 59 -2.08 -9.22 -0.61
C VAL A 59 -1.75 -7.87 -1.24
N LEU A 60 -1.38 -6.86 -0.44
CA LEU A 60 -0.98 -5.55 -0.93
C LEU A 60 0.25 -5.62 -1.84
N VAL A 61 1.26 -6.42 -1.46
CA VAL A 61 2.49 -6.60 -2.25
C VAL A 61 2.20 -7.35 -3.54
N LEU A 62 1.39 -8.41 -3.50
CA LEU A 62 0.99 -9.16 -4.70
C LEU A 62 0.21 -8.28 -5.68
N ALA A 63 -0.73 -7.47 -5.18
CA ALA A 63 -1.47 -6.53 -6.00
C ALA A 63 -0.54 -5.52 -6.68
N LYS A 64 0.42 -4.94 -5.94
CA LYS A 64 1.42 -4.03 -6.51
C LYS A 64 2.32 -4.71 -7.54
N ALA A 65 2.77 -5.93 -7.29
CA ALA A 65 3.61 -6.69 -8.21
C ALA A 65 2.88 -6.96 -9.53
N PHE A 66 1.61 -7.36 -9.46
CA PHE A 66 0.76 -7.55 -10.63
C PHE A 66 0.59 -6.25 -11.44
N LEU A 67 0.34 -5.12 -10.78
CA LEU A 67 0.22 -3.82 -11.45
C LEU A 67 1.52 -3.39 -12.14
N LEU A 68 2.66 -3.59 -11.49
CA LEU A 68 3.97 -3.24 -12.06
C LEU A 68 4.36 -4.14 -13.24
N GLN A 69 4.06 -5.43 -13.16
CA GLN A 69 4.29 -6.35 -14.27
C GLN A 69 3.46 -5.98 -15.49
N ARG A 70 2.17 -5.64 -15.29
CA ARG A 70 1.29 -5.18 -16.38
C ARG A 70 1.75 -3.86 -16.98
N TYR A 71 2.15 -2.89 -16.16
CA TYR A 71 2.74 -1.64 -16.64
C TYR A 71 3.98 -1.87 -17.52
N SER A 72 4.88 -2.78 -17.11
CA SER A 72 6.10 -3.08 -17.87
C SER A 72 5.82 -3.77 -19.21
N LEU A 73 4.83 -4.67 -19.26
CA LEU A 73 4.44 -5.38 -20.49
C LEU A 73 3.78 -4.43 -21.51
N GLU A 74 2.89 -3.55 -21.05
CA GLU A 74 2.23 -2.56 -21.92
C GLU A 74 3.20 -1.55 -22.52
N ARG A 75 4.34 -1.30 -21.88
CA ARG A 75 5.40 -0.43 -22.41
C ARG A 75 6.20 -1.09 -23.53
N LEU A 76 6.27 -2.43 -23.53
CA LEU A 76 7.01 -3.23 -24.52
C LEU A 76 6.16 -3.52 -25.77
N GLU A 77 4.84 -3.63 -25.62
CA GLU A 77 3.93 -3.84 -26.74
C GLU A 77 3.57 -2.51 -27.45
N ARG A 78 3.80 -2.44 -28.77
CA ARG A 78 3.28 -1.35 -29.62
C ARG A 78 1.79 -1.54 -29.87
N LEU A 79 0.97 -1.32 -28.85
CA LEU A 79 -0.49 -1.38 -28.96
C LEU A 79 -1.03 -0.20 -29.78
N SER A 80 -2.09 -0.44 -30.56
CA SER A 80 -2.85 0.65 -31.20
C SER A 80 -3.50 1.56 -30.15
N THR A 81 -3.74 2.83 -30.49
CA THR A 81 -4.28 3.84 -29.56
C THR A 81 -5.62 3.44 -28.93
N LEU A 82 -6.45 2.69 -29.66
CA LEU A 82 -7.75 2.20 -29.21
C LEU A 82 -7.63 1.01 -28.24
N GLN A 83 -6.73 0.07 -28.54
CA GLN A 83 -6.43 -1.07 -27.67
C GLN A 83 -5.79 -0.59 -26.35
N LEU A 84 -4.84 0.34 -26.43
CA LEU A 84 -4.20 0.93 -25.25
C LEU A 84 -5.23 1.59 -24.33
N LYS A 85 -6.16 2.40 -24.86
CA LYS A 85 -7.25 3.00 -24.07
C LYS A 85 -8.11 1.95 -23.37
N ARG A 86 -8.49 0.86 -24.05
CA ARG A 86 -9.32 -0.20 -23.47
C ARG A 86 -8.57 -0.96 -22.37
N HIS A 87 -7.30 -1.27 -22.59
CA HIS A 87 -6.44 -1.92 -21.59
C HIS A 87 -6.24 -1.04 -20.34
N LEU A 88 -5.98 0.25 -20.51
CA LEU A 88 -5.86 1.20 -19.40
C LEU A 88 -7.15 1.33 -18.58
N LEU A 89 -8.32 1.33 -19.24
CA LEU A 89 -9.61 1.39 -18.55
C LEU A 89 -9.91 0.11 -17.76
N LEU A 90 -9.61 -1.06 -18.34
CA LEU A 90 -9.76 -2.34 -17.66
C LEU A 90 -8.79 -2.46 -16.48
N GLY A 91 -7.52 -2.10 -16.68
CA GLY A 91 -6.51 -2.06 -15.63
C GLY A 91 -6.88 -1.12 -14.49
N GLN A 92 -7.38 0.09 -14.82
CA GLN A 92 -7.87 1.04 -13.83
C GLN A 92 -9.05 0.50 -13.03
N ARG A 93 -10.03 -0.13 -13.69
CA ARG A 93 -11.17 -0.75 -13.00
C ARG A 93 -10.70 -1.84 -12.05
N ILE A 94 -9.95 -2.83 -12.56
CA ILE A 94 -9.43 -3.95 -11.78
C ILE A 94 -8.62 -3.44 -10.58
N GLY A 95 -7.68 -2.51 -10.81
CA GLY A 95 -6.89 -1.92 -9.74
C GLY A 95 -7.73 -1.18 -8.71
N GLY A 96 -8.79 -0.48 -9.15
CA GLY A 96 -9.77 0.15 -8.26
C GLY A 96 -10.56 -0.87 -7.42
N ILE A 97 -11.00 -1.98 -8.03
CA ILE A 97 -11.68 -3.08 -7.31
C ILE A 97 -10.74 -3.68 -6.26
N SER A 98 -9.50 -4.02 -6.65
CA SER A 98 -8.51 -4.56 -5.73
C SER A 98 -8.24 -3.60 -4.57
N TYR A 99 -8.16 -2.30 -4.84
CA TYR A 99 -7.97 -1.28 -3.81
C TYR A 99 -9.15 -1.19 -2.84
N PHE A 100 -10.38 -1.21 -3.37
CA PHE A 100 -11.59 -1.23 -2.57
C PHE A 100 -11.66 -2.46 -1.67
N LEU A 101 -11.45 -3.66 -2.24
CA LEU A 101 -11.47 -4.91 -1.49
C LEU A 101 -10.40 -4.93 -0.40
N LEU A 102 -9.19 -4.47 -0.72
CA LEU A 102 -8.11 -4.39 0.25
C LEU A 102 -8.48 -3.44 1.40
N SER A 103 -9.06 -2.29 1.08
CA SER A 103 -9.53 -1.33 2.08
C SER A 103 -10.68 -1.89 2.93
N ALA A 104 -11.60 -2.67 2.34
CA ALA A 104 -12.67 -3.34 3.06
C ALA A 104 -12.13 -4.41 4.03
N VAL A 105 -11.14 -5.20 3.62
CA VAL A 105 -10.44 -6.15 4.49
C VAL A 105 -9.77 -5.41 5.65
N PHE A 106 -9.08 -4.30 5.39
CA PHE A 106 -8.47 -3.49 6.44
C PHE A 106 -9.51 -2.95 7.43
N THR A 107 -10.62 -2.39 6.95
CA THR A 107 -11.74 -1.96 7.80
C THR A 107 -12.26 -3.11 8.66
N GLY A 108 -12.39 -4.32 8.09
CA GLY A 108 -12.77 -5.52 8.82
C GLY A 108 -11.79 -5.91 9.92
N ILE A 109 -10.48 -5.82 9.66
CA ILE A 109 -9.43 -6.05 10.67
C ILE A 109 -9.56 -5.02 11.81
N CYS A 110 -9.79 -3.75 11.50
CA CYS A 110 -9.98 -2.70 12.51
C CYS A 110 -11.28 -2.87 13.30
N ALA A 111 -12.36 -3.34 12.67
CA ALA A 111 -13.59 -3.67 13.35
C ALA A 111 -13.42 -4.88 14.29
N TRP A 112 -12.63 -5.87 13.89
CA TRP A 112 -12.24 -6.98 14.76
C TRP A 112 -11.42 -6.48 15.95
N LEU A 113 -10.40 -5.63 15.72
CA LEU A 113 -9.60 -5.04 16.81
C LEU A 113 -10.46 -4.30 17.83
N TYR A 114 -11.41 -3.50 17.34
CA TYR A 114 -12.32 -2.73 18.18
C TYR A 114 -13.12 -3.62 19.13
N ARG A 115 -13.54 -4.82 18.68
CA ARG A 115 -14.35 -5.76 19.46
C ARG A 115 -13.52 -6.69 20.33
N SER A 116 -12.37 -7.13 19.84
CA SER A 116 -11.58 -8.17 20.50
C SER A 116 -10.74 -7.65 21.65
N GLY A 117 -10.50 -6.33 21.75
CA GLY A 117 -9.74 -5.74 22.86
C GLY A 117 -8.35 -6.35 23.00
N VAL A 118 -7.68 -6.65 21.87
CA VAL A 118 -6.41 -7.36 21.89
C VAL A 118 -5.34 -6.48 22.50
N ASP A 119 -4.72 -6.92 23.59
CA ASP A 119 -3.60 -6.20 24.19
C ASP A 119 -2.28 -6.81 23.71
N VAL A 120 -1.62 -6.16 22.75
CA VAL A 120 -0.29 -6.57 22.29
C VAL A 120 0.75 -5.70 22.96
N HIS A 121 1.45 -6.28 23.93
CA HIS A 121 2.53 -5.58 24.62
C HIS A 121 3.78 -5.51 23.75
N TYR A 122 4.12 -4.28 23.34
CA TYR A 122 5.38 -3.98 22.68
C TYR A 122 6.40 -3.43 23.68
N THR A 123 7.66 -3.85 23.56
CA THR A 123 8.74 -3.21 24.30
C THR A 123 8.97 -1.80 23.75
N LYS A 124 9.46 -0.88 24.58
CA LYS A 124 9.72 0.53 24.20
C LYS A 124 10.53 0.65 22.90
N ASN A 125 11.56 -0.19 22.75
CA ASN A 125 12.42 -0.19 21.57
C ASN A 125 11.65 -0.62 20.30
N VAL A 126 10.79 -1.64 20.42
CA VAL A 126 9.95 -2.11 19.31
C VAL A 126 8.91 -1.06 18.93
N THR A 127 8.29 -0.40 19.91
CA THR A 127 7.34 0.70 19.65
C THR A 127 7.99 1.85 18.89
N LEU A 128 9.17 2.31 19.32
CA LEU A 128 9.91 3.37 18.65
C LEU A 128 10.27 2.99 17.21
N LEU A 129 10.65 1.73 16.97
CA LEU A 129 10.93 1.21 15.64
C LEU A 129 9.66 1.18 14.75
N ILE A 130 8.53 0.71 15.28
CA ILE A 130 7.23 0.72 14.59
C ILE A 130 6.83 2.16 14.24
N ALA A 131 6.96 3.09 15.19
CA ALA A 131 6.63 4.49 14.98
C ALA A 131 7.50 5.11 13.89
N THR A 132 8.81 4.89 13.92
CA THR A 132 9.75 5.39 12.92
C THR A 132 9.40 4.89 11.53
N ILE A 133 9.18 3.58 11.37
CA ILE A 133 8.78 2.98 10.10
C ILE A 133 7.43 3.54 9.63
N GLY A 134 6.47 3.69 10.54
CA GLY A 134 5.14 4.21 10.23
C GLY A 134 5.16 5.63 9.72
N PHE A 135 5.86 6.53 10.41
CA PHE A 135 6.02 7.92 9.96
C PHE A 135 6.79 8.01 8.64
N VAL A 136 7.88 7.25 8.45
CA VAL A 136 8.62 7.24 7.18
C VAL A 136 7.73 6.80 6.03
N LYS A 137 6.93 5.74 6.20
CA LYS A 137 5.98 5.26 5.17
C LYS A 137 4.90 6.30 4.88
N PHE A 138 4.33 6.91 5.92
CA PHE A 138 3.29 7.91 5.79
C PHE A 138 3.81 9.16 5.05
N ILE A 139 4.93 9.72 5.50
CA ILE A 139 5.56 10.89 4.86
C ILE A 139 5.93 10.56 3.40
N SER A 140 6.52 9.39 3.14
CA SER A 140 6.86 8.96 1.79
C SER A 140 5.62 8.85 0.89
N ALA A 141 4.50 8.37 1.42
CA ALA A 141 3.24 8.31 0.69
C ALA A 141 2.68 9.70 0.37
N VAL A 142 2.71 10.62 1.33
CA VAL A 142 2.27 12.02 1.16
C VAL A 142 3.15 12.75 0.14
N VAL A 143 4.47 12.67 0.28
CA VAL A 143 5.43 13.28 -0.66
C VAL A 143 5.25 12.69 -2.06
N GLY A 144 5.08 11.38 -2.18
CA GLY A 144 4.83 10.71 -3.45
C GLY A 144 3.54 11.19 -4.12
N LEU A 145 2.48 11.39 -3.34
CA LEU A 145 1.20 11.92 -3.82
C LEU A 145 1.35 13.36 -4.32
N ILE A 146 2.01 14.24 -3.56
CA ILE A 146 2.22 15.64 -3.92
C ILE A 146 3.08 15.76 -5.17
N ARG A 147 4.23 15.07 -5.21
CA ARG A 147 5.20 15.16 -6.32
C ARG A 147 4.61 14.69 -7.65
N THR A 148 3.66 13.78 -7.64
CA THR A 148 3.10 13.20 -8.87
C THR A 148 1.67 13.65 -9.15
N ARG A 149 1.17 14.68 -8.44
CA ARG A 149 -0.21 15.18 -8.60
C ARG A 149 -0.53 15.67 -10.02
N HIS A 150 0.47 16.16 -10.74
CA HIS A 150 0.35 16.69 -12.10
C HIS A 150 0.38 15.60 -13.19
N ILE A 151 0.70 14.36 -12.82
CA ILE A 151 0.82 13.24 -13.76
C ILE A 151 -0.53 12.55 -13.91
N ASP A 152 -1.11 12.70 -15.11
CA ASP A 152 -2.41 12.12 -15.44
C ASP A 152 -2.27 10.80 -16.23
N ASN A 153 -1.77 9.78 -15.54
CA ASN A 153 -1.63 8.42 -16.08
C ASN A 153 -2.35 7.43 -15.15
N ALA A 154 -3.18 6.53 -15.72
CA ALA A 154 -4.00 5.58 -14.98
C ALA A 154 -3.20 4.68 -14.01
N TRP A 155 -2.06 4.16 -14.46
CA TRP A 155 -1.18 3.32 -13.64
C TRP A 155 -0.53 4.10 -12.50
N VAL A 156 -0.08 5.31 -12.78
CA VAL A 156 0.51 6.21 -11.78
C VAL A 156 -0.53 6.60 -10.72
N ARG A 157 -1.79 6.82 -11.11
CA ARG A 157 -2.91 7.07 -10.18
C ARG A 157 -3.17 5.87 -9.27
N LEU A 158 -3.18 4.65 -9.80
CA LEU A 158 -3.32 3.43 -9.00
C LEU A 158 -2.14 3.27 -8.03
N LEU A 159 -0.90 3.36 -8.51
CA LEU A 159 0.30 3.22 -7.67
C LEU A 159 0.30 4.26 -6.54
N LYS A 160 -0.06 5.52 -6.82
CA LYS A 160 -0.29 6.56 -5.81
C LYS A 160 -1.27 6.09 -4.74
N ALA A 161 -2.45 5.63 -5.15
CA ALA A 161 -3.49 5.20 -4.21
C ALA A 161 -3.01 4.06 -3.30
N PHE A 162 -2.38 3.03 -3.87
CA PHE A 162 -1.81 1.91 -3.09
C PHE A 162 -0.71 2.37 -2.13
N ASN A 163 0.12 3.35 -2.51
CA ASN A 163 1.11 3.94 -1.61
C ASN A 163 0.46 4.71 -0.47
N VAL A 164 -0.61 5.47 -0.75
CA VAL A 164 -1.40 6.17 0.28
C VAL A 164 -2.04 5.18 1.24
N ALA A 165 -2.66 4.10 0.75
CA ALA A 165 -3.23 3.06 1.63
C ALA A 165 -2.15 2.42 2.52
N ASN A 166 -0.99 2.08 1.96
CA ASN A 166 0.12 1.53 2.73
C ASN A 166 0.62 2.49 3.84
N GLY A 167 0.73 3.79 3.53
CA GLY A 167 1.11 4.82 4.52
C GLY A 167 0.02 5.02 5.59
N ALA A 168 -1.25 5.03 5.19
CA ALA A 168 -2.38 5.19 6.09
C ALA A 168 -2.52 4.00 7.05
N VAL A 169 -2.36 2.77 6.56
CA VAL A 169 -2.33 1.58 7.43
C VAL A 169 -1.15 1.63 8.41
N ALA A 170 0.02 2.12 7.94
CA ALA A 170 1.17 2.26 8.80
C ALA A 170 0.92 3.24 9.95
N ILE A 171 0.21 4.36 9.72
CA ILE A 171 -0.10 5.32 10.79
C ILE A 171 -1.08 4.76 11.83
N VAL A 172 -2.03 3.93 11.41
CA VAL A 172 -2.96 3.25 12.32
C VAL A 172 -2.20 2.29 13.24
N LEU A 173 -1.27 1.51 12.68
CA LEU A 173 -0.39 0.63 13.45
C LEU A 173 0.52 1.42 14.42
N THR A 174 1.02 2.58 13.99
CA THR A 174 1.82 3.45 14.87
C THR A 174 1.01 3.96 16.04
N GLN A 175 -0.24 4.40 15.81
CA GLN A 175 -1.12 4.84 16.90
C GLN A 175 -1.31 3.72 17.92
N TYR A 176 -1.60 2.49 17.46
CA TYR A 176 -1.76 1.34 18.33
C TYR A 176 -0.53 1.09 19.20
N ALA A 177 0.65 1.01 18.59
CA ALA A 177 1.89 0.74 19.30
C ALA A 177 2.22 1.83 20.35
N LEU A 178 1.90 3.09 20.06
CA LEU A 178 2.10 4.21 20.99
C LEU A 178 1.11 4.17 22.16
N LEU A 179 -0.17 3.85 21.91
CA LEU A 179 -1.18 3.73 22.96
C LEU A 179 -0.92 2.53 23.88
N GLU A 180 -0.50 1.40 23.31
CA GLU A 180 -0.05 0.22 24.07
C GLU A 180 1.16 0.53 24.96
N MET A 181 2.14 1.27 24.44
CA MET A 181 3.30 1.70 25.23
C MET A 181 2.91 2.59 26.41
N GLN A 182 1.85 3.39 26.27
CA GLN A 182 1.28 4.19 27.35
C GLN A 182 0.34 3.40 28.28
N ARG A 183 0.13 2.10 28.02
CA ARG A 183 -0.81 1.24 28.75
C ARG A 183 -2.23 1.82 28.80
N SER A 184 -2.66 2.43 27.70
CA SER A 184 -4.01 2.98 27.61
C SER A 184 -5.04 1.85 27.55
N ALA A 185 -5.99 1.84 28.48
CA ALA A 185 -7.10 0.87 28.50
C ALA A 185 -7.98 0.92 27.25
N SER A 186 -7.90 2.00 26.47
CA SER A 186 -8.65 2.19 25.22
C SER A 186 -7.78 2.08 23.97
N ALA A 187 -6.59 1.47 24.05
CA ALA A 187 -5.67 1.36 22.90
C ALA A 187 -6.33 0.67 21.70
N SER A 188 -6.87 -0.53 21.92
CA SER A 188 -7.55 -1.33 20.89
C SER A 188 -8.80 -0.68 20.34
N SER A 189 -9.66 -0.12 21.20
CA SER A 189 -10.91 0.52 20.77
C SER A 189 -10.66 1.83 20.01
N SER A 190 -9.76 2.68 20.51
CA SER A 190 -9.41 3.94 19.84
C SER A 190 -8.74 3.68 18.48
N THR A 191 -7.79 2.75 18.41
CA THR A 191 -7.15 2.37 17.14
C THR A 191 -8.14 1.71 16.19
N GLY A 192 -9.00 0.82 16.68
CA GLY A 192 -10.00 0.16 15.86
C GLY A 192 -10.94 1.17 15.20
N LEU A 193 -11.43 2.14 15.97
CA LEU A 193 -12.30 3.21 15.47
C LEU A 193 -11.58 4.10 14.44
N PHE A 194 -10.36 4.53 14.75
CA PHE A 194 -9.54 5.33 13.84
C PHE A 194 -9.24 4.58 12.54
N GLY A 195 -8.87 3.30 12.65
CA GLY A 195 -8.58 2.43 11.52
C GLY A 195 -9.81 2.18 10.63
N MET A 196 -10.99 2.01 11.21
CA MET A 196 -12.25 1.93 10.45
C MET A 196 -12.53 3.21 9.68
N ALA A 197 -12.38 4.38 10.31
CA ALA A 197 -12.57 5.67 9.64
C ALA A 197 -11.60 5.84 8.46
N VAL A 198 -10.32 5.52 8.65
CA VAL A 198 -9.30 5.52 7.60
C VAL A 198 -9.69 4.53 6.49
N GLY A 199 -10.07 3.30 6.84
CA GLY A 199 -10.48 2.27 5.89
C GLY A 199 -11.67 2.68 5.04
N CYS A 200 -12.69 3.31 5.62
CA CYS A 200 -13.83 3.88 4.88
C CYS A 200 -13.40 4.96 3.88
N ILE A 201 -12.49 5.86 4.26
CA ILE A 201 -11.93 6.86 3.34
C ILE A 201 -11.22 6.19 2.16
N LEU A 202 -10.40 5.17 2.42
CA LEU A 202 -9.70 4.42 1.37
C LEU A 202 -10.70 3.67 0.48
N MET A 203 -11.78 3.09 1.02
CA MET A 203 -12.84 2.48 0.22
C MET A 203 -13.48 3.49 -0.74
N LEU A 204 -13.79 4.71 -0.29
CA LEU A 204 -14.32 5.77 -1.14
C LEU A 204 -13.35 6.17 -2.26
N VAL A 205 -12.04 6.20 -1.96
CA VAL A 205 -11.00 6.41 -2.99
C VAL A 205 -11.02 5.27 -4.02
N GLY A 206 -11.17 4.02 -3.57
CA GLY A 206 -11.33 2.85 -4.46
C GLY A 206 -12.52 2.99 -5.41
N VAL A 207 -13.69 3.33 -4.87
CA VAL A 207 -14.90 3.58 -5.67
C VAL A 207 -14.67 4.71 -6.68
N ARG A 208 -14.05 5.81 -6.26
CA ARG A 208 -13.71 6.93 -7.14
C ARG A 208 -12.78 6.48 -8.28
N LEU A 209 -11.80 5.62 -8.02
CA LEU A 209 -10.91 5.09 -9.06
C LEU A 209 -11.65 4.20 -10.06
N MET A 210 -12.66 3.44 -9.61
CA MET A 210 -13.50 2.59 -10.47
C MET A 210 -14.45 3.38 -11.37
N LEU A 211 -15.06 4.45 -10.83
CA LEU A 211 -16.08 5.25 -11.52
C LEU A 211 -15.50 6.33 -12.44
N ARG A 212 -14.23 6.68 -12.28
CA ARG A 212 -13.59 7.73 -13.09
C ARG A 212 -13.44 7.27 -14.54
N ARG A 213 -14.30 7.77 -15.42
CA ARG A 213 -14.09 7.76 -16.87
C ARG A 213 -13.01 8.78 -17.21
N ASN A 214 -12.00 8.34 -17.98
CA ASN A 214 -10.97 9.20 -18.57
C ASN A 214 -11.63 10.23 -19.48
#